data_AF-A0A966TKX9-F1
#
_entry.id   AF-A0A966TKX9-F1
#
_cell.length_a   1.000
_cell.length_b   1.000
_cell.length_c   1.000
_cell.angle_alpha   90.00
_cell.angle_beta   90.00
_cell.angle_gamma   90.00
#
_symmetry.space_group_name_H-M   'P 1'
#
loop_
_entity.id
_entity.type
_entity.pdbx_description
1 polymer ?
#
loop_
_entity_poly.entity_id
_entity_poly.type
_entity_poly.pdbx_seq_one_letter_code
_entity_poly.pdbx_strand_id
1 'polypeptide(L)'
;MSCRLGDFKGKNMQVSSVSVANNVYKPPAKIFTVAEALAAMKLNNRLKVTISDTAANVTGNLKELKDIQAQITQITFTSTNDKLNLNGAQIKQYQPLLAKFPDNTLVLTDNFGALNANLSILRENNAKINKIVLTPSNDANAKQTISPWDSQLWSKSVNGKFQIQTQVTSTVGGTATTPSTTTTNGQTVTVQPTSTLAKFTTFEDTQALAANYMGLKVLDDMGMLTGIEAFKGSSITTNIAQGKALSALFNKYSTEFYLNIRDTSANISKNIDFIASNNKKLTGITQIGNITPLEITREQNRKADLALSKMKNPYSIKSVA
;
A
#
# COMPACT_ATOMS: atom_id res chain seq x y z
N MET A 1 50.97 -72.21 46.01
CA MET A 1 49.51 -72.39 46.27
C MET A 1 48.78 -71.63 45.17
N SER A 2 48.22 -72.34 44.20
CA SER A 2 47.48 -71.76 43.07
C SER A 2 46.05 -71.39 43.47
N CYS A 3 45.60 -70.22 43.00
CA CYS A 3 44.20 -69.81 42.76
C CYS A 3 44.25 -68.47 41.98
N ARG A 4 43.42 -68.12 41.00
CA ARG A 4 42.48 -68.79 40.08
C ARG A 4 42.05 -67.66 39.11
N LEU A 5 41.97 -67.95 37.81
CA LEU A 5 41.51 -67.03 36.77
C LEU A 5 40.02 -66.67 36.99
N GLY A 6 39.65 -65.41 36.78
CA GLY A 6 38.26 -64.93 36.78
C GLY A 6 38.04 -63.84 35.73
N ASP A 7 37.25 -64.17 34.72
CA ASP A 7 36.79 -63.34 33.61
C ASP A 7 36.24 -61.97 34.03
N PHE A 8 36.75 -60.90 33.41
CA PHE A 8 35.98 -59.67 33.22
C PHE A 8 35.84 -59.40 31.72
N LYS A 9 34.66 -59.77 31.21
CA LYS A 9 34.11 -59.41 29.90
C LYS A 9 34.44 -57.95 29.56
N GLY A 10 35.03 -57.76 28.38
CA GLY A 10 35.25 -56.44 27.80
C GLY A 10 33.95 -55.63 27.76
N LYS A 11 33.90 -54.57 28.56
CA LYS A 11 32.95 -53.48 28.33
C LYS A 11 33.42 -52.78 27.06
N ASN A 12 32.73 -53.02 25.95
CA ASN A 12 32.82 -52.15 24.79
C ASN A 12 32.52 -50.72 25.25
N MET A 13 33.53 -49.85 25.31
CA MET A 13 33.31 -48.42 25.46
C MET A 13 32.54 -47.98 24.22
N GLN A 14 31.22 -47.81 24.36
CA GLN A 14 30.47 -47.00 23.42
C GLN A 14 31.00 -45.58 23.56
N VAL A 15 31.87 -45.18 22.62
CA VAL A 15 32.14 -43.76 22.40
C VAL A 15 30.85 -43.21 21.83
N SER A 16 29.95 -42.76 22.71
CA SER A 16 28.83 -41.92 22.28
C SER A 16 29.46 -40.71 21.61
N SER A 17 29.25 -40.57 20.30
CA SER A 17 29.59 -39.33 19.61
C SER A 17 28.94 -38.22 20.41
N VAL A 18 29.76 -37.32 20.96
CA VAL A 18 29.25 -36.08 21.52
C VAL A 18 28.55 -35.42 20.35
N SER A 19 27.22 -35.45 20.33
CA SER A 19 26.44 -34.66 19.40
C SER A 19 26.86 -33.23 19.69
N VAL A 20 27.71 -32.67 18.83
CA VAL A 20 28.06 -31.26 18.89
C VAL A 20 26.73 -30.58 18.64
N ALA A 21 26.05 -30.19 19.72
CA ALA A 21 24.94 -29.27 19.62
C ALA A 21 25.50 -28.10 18.80
N ASN A 22 24.86 -27.82 17.67
CA ASN A 22 25.27 -26.83 16.67
C ASN A 22 25.21 -25.39 17.23
N ASN A 23 25.84 -25.12 18.38
CA ASN A 23 26.25 -23.79 18.80
C ASN A 23 27.52 -23.38 18.05
N VAL A 24 27.49 -23.56 16.72
CA VAL A 24 28.40 -22.84 15.84
C VAL A 24 28.08 -21.37 16.05
N TYR A 25 28.91 -20.69 16.83
CA TYR A 25 28.92 -19.24 16.88
C TYR A 25 29.00 -18.74 15.45
N LYS A 26 27.88 -18.21 14.94
CA LYS A 26 27.84 -17.53 13.65
C LYS A 26 28.25 -16.09 13.95
N PRO A 27 29.48 -15.66 13.59
CA PRO A 27 29.85 -14.27 13.77
C PRO A 27 28.84 -13.37 13.06
N PRO A 28 28.51 -12.19 13.62
CA PRO A 28 27.60 -11.26 12.99
C PRO A 28 28.07 -10.94 11.56
N ALA A 29 27.13 -10.87 10.63
CA ALA A 29 27.44 -10.60 9.23
C ALA A 29 28.20 -9.27 9.13
N LYS A 30 29.35 -9.28 8.44
CA LYS A 30 30.17 -8.08 8.25
C LYS A 30 29.35 -7.02 7.49
N ILE A 31 29.33 -5.81 8.04
CA ILE A 31 28.76 -4.62 7.40
C ILE A 31 29.90 -3.92 6.65
N PHE A 32 29.64 -3.52 5.42
CA PHE A 32 30.59 -2.84 4.55
C PHE A 32 30.15 -1.40 4.30
N THR A 33 31.10 -0.49 4.18
CA THR A 33 30.89 0.76 3.43
C THR A 33 30.73 0.45 1.94
N VAL A 34 30.23 1.40 1.15
CA VAL A 34 30.11 1.27 -0.30
C VAL A 34 31.47 0.98 -0.92
N ALA A 35 32.51 1.72 -0.51
CA ALA A 35 33.86 1.55 -1.02
C ALA A 35 34.43 0.15 -0.71
N GLU A 36 34.26 -0.34 0.52
CA GLU A 36 34.71 -1.67 0.91
C GLU A 36 33.94 -2.78 0.19
N ALA A 37 32.63 -2.61 0.00
CA ALA A 37 31.81 -3.56 -0.73
C ALA A 37 32.29 -3.69 -2.19
N LEU A 38 32.49 -2.56 -2.88
CA LEU A 38 32.99 -2.54 -4.25
C LEU A 38 34.40 -3.15 -4.35
N ALA A 39 35.28 -2.91 -3.37
CA ALA A 39 36.61 -3.53 -3.32
C ALA A 39 36.52 -5.05 -3.08
N ALA A 40 35.69 -5.49 -2.13
CA ALA A 40 35.51 -6.91 -1.83
C ALA A 40 34.93 -7.69 -3.01
N MET A 41 34.04 -7.05 -3.79
CA MET A 41 33.46 -7.62 -5.00
C MET A 41 34.47 -7.87 -6.12
N LYS A 42 35.55 -7.08 -6.20
CA LYS A 42 36.66 -7.33 -7.14
C LYS A 42 37.46 -8.57 -6.78
N LEU A 43 37.52 -8.92 -5.49
CA LEU A 43 38.22 -10.11 -5.00
C LEU A 43 37.35 -11.37 -5.09
N ASN A 44 36.05 -11.24 -4.80
CA ASN A 44 35.11 -12.35 -4.85
C ASN A 44 33.72 -11.88 -5.32
N ASN A 45 33.41 -12.16 -6.58
CA ASN A 45 32.14 -11.79 -7.22
C ASN A 45 30.91 -12.57 -6.72
N ARG A 46 31.10 -13.58 -5.86
CA ARG A 46 30.02 -14.36 -5.23
C ARG A 46 29.74 -13.94 -3.79
N LEU A 47 30.55 -13.04 -3.23
CA LEU A 47 30.37 -12.54 -1.87
C LEU A 47 28.98 -11.88 -1.74
N LYS A 48 28.31 -12.10 -0.61
CA LYS A 48 27.11 -11.36 -0.25
C LYS A 48 27.49 -10.25 0.72
N VAL A 49 27.02 -9.03 0.47
CA VAL A 49 27.39 -7.85 1.24
C VAL A 49 26.16 -7.12 1.77
N THR A 50 26.20 -6.80 3.07
CA THR A 50 25.30 -5.83 3.70
C THR A 50 26.03 -4.49 3.76
N ILE A 51 25.41 -3.43 3.25
CA ILE A 51 26.04 -2.11 3.14
C ILE A 51 25.43 -1.16 4.18
N SER A 52 26.26 -0.41 4.89
CA SER A 52 25.85 0.73 5.72
C SER A 52 26.81 1.89 5.48
N ASP A 53 26.30 3.00 4.93
CA ASP A 53 27.11 4.15 4.54
C ASP A 53 26.29 5.45 4.58
N THR A 54 26.93 6.60 4.38
CA THR A 54 26.25 7.89 4.27
C THR A 54 25.36 7.96 3.03
N ALA A 55 24.26 8.72 3.09
CA ALA A 55 23.41 8.92 1.91
C ALA A 55 24.17 9.52 0.72
N ALA A 56 25.16 10.38 0.96
CA ALA A 56 26.00 10.96 -0.09
C ALA A 56 26.81 9.89 -0.83
N ASN A 57 27.47 8.99 -0.10
CA ASN A 57 28.25 7.90 -0.68
C ASN A 57 27.36 6.91 -1.45
N VAL A 58 26.20 6.55 -0.91
CA VAL A 58 25.25 5.68 -1.61
C VAL A 58 24.74 6.35 -2.90
N THR A 59 24.37 7.62 -2.84
CA THR A 59 23.88 8.39 -4.00
C THR A 59 24.94 8.51 -5.09
N GLY A 60 26.18 8.81 -4.71
CA GLY A 60 27.30 8.95 -5.65
C GLY A 60 27.70 7.65 -6.35
N ASN A 61 27.28 6.50 -5.84
CA ASN A 61 27.67 5.17 -6.33
C ASN A 61 26.47 4.30 -6.77
N LEU A 62 25.29 4.88 -7.00
CA LEU A 62 24.09 4.10 -7.36
C LEU A 62 24.27 3.24 -8.62
N LYS A 63 25.06 3.71 -9.59
CA LYS A 63 25.34 2.98 -10.82
C LYS A 63 26.15 1.72 -10.51
N GLU A 64 27.24 1.86 -9.77
CA GLU A 64 28.11 0.76 -9.37
C GLU A 64 27.37 -0.24 -8.48
N LEU A 65 26.54 0.25 -7.54
CA LEU A 65 25.70 -0.57 -6.69
C LEU A 65 24.65 -1.36 -7.49
N LYS A 66 24.07 -0.74 -8.54
CA LYS A 66 23.17 -1.44 -9.47
C LYS A 66 23.89 -2.57 -10.21
N ASP A 67 25.15 -2.36 -10.59
CA ASP A 67 25.95 -3.37 -11.32
C ASP A 67 26.25 -4.60 -10.44
N ILE A 68 26.30 -4.45 -9.10
CA ILE A 68 26.51 -5.55 -8.12
C ILE A 68 25.26 -5.93 -7.31
N GLN A 69 24.07 -5.50 -7.72
CA GLN A 69 22.84 -5.62 -6.92
C GLN A 69 22.47 -7.05 -6.47
N ALA A 70 22.88 -8.07 -7.23
CA ALA A 70 22.57 -9.47 -6.95
C ALA A 70 23.32 -9.97 -5.71
N GLN A 71 24.43 -9.31 -5.38
CA GLN A 71 25.29 -9.61 -4.24
C GLN A 71 24.93 -8.80 -3.00
N ILE A 72 24.21 -7.70 -3.17
CA ILE A 72 23.75 -6.88 -2.07
C ILE A 72 22.56 -7.57 -1.38
N THR A 73 22.67 -7.77 -0.07
CA THR A 73 21.58 -8.28 0.78
C THR A 73 20.68 -7.14 1.24
N GLN A 74 21.29 -6.05 1.72
CA GLN A 74 20.59 -4.86 2.22
C GLN A 74 21.50 -3.63 2.15
N ILE A 75 20.90 -2.45 1.97
CA ILE A 75 21.57 -1.15 2.06
C ILE A 75 20.88 -0.33 3.15
N THR A 76 21.62 0.07 4.18
CA THR A 76 21.17 1.00 5.22
C THR A 76 21.99 2.28 5.18
N PHE A 77 21.49 3.34 5.80
CA PHE A 77 22.31 4.53 6.04
C PHE A 77 22.96 4.49 7.41
N THR A 78 24.14 5.10 7.54
CA THR A 78 24.84 5.26 8.83
C THR A 78 23.98 6.03 9.84
N SER A 79 23.22 7.02 9.37
CA SER A 79 22.26 7.79 10.16
C SER A 79 20.83 7.39 9.82
N THR A 80 19.98 7.21 10.83
CA THR A 80 18.55 6.85 10.63
C THR A 80 17.75 7.97 9.98
N ASN A 81 18.23 9.21 10.05
CA ASN A 81 17.60 10.39 9.47
C ASN A 81 17.95 10.55 7.99
N ASP A 82 19.04 9.95 7.53
CA ASP A 82 19.48 10.02 6.14
C ASP A 82 18.47 9.33 5.21
N LYS A 83 18.35 9.87 4.00
CA LYS A 83 17.43 9.38 2.97
C LYS A 83 18.10 9.45 1.60
N LEU A 84 17.71 8.54 0.71
CA LEU A 84 18.12 8.58 -0.70
C LEU A 84 17.16 9.47 -1.49
N ASN A 85 17.68 10.55 -2.07
CA ASN A 85 16.89 11.42 -2.93
C ASN A 85 17.00 10.98 -4.40
N LEU A 86 15.87 10.68 -5.04
CA LEU A 86 15.81 10.24 -6.44
C LEU A 86 14.77 11.06 -7.22
N ASN A 87 15.00 11.23 -8.52
CA ASN A 87 13.98 11.73 -9.45
C ASN A 87 13.25 10.58 -10.16
N GLY A 88 12.28 10.90 -11.02
CA GLY A 88 11.47 9.91 -11.74
C GLY A 88 12.29 9.02 -12.70
N ALA A 89 13.33 9.56 -13.34
CA ALA A 89 14.20 8.75 -14.19
C ALA A 89 15.06 7.77 -13.35
N GLN A 90 15.57 8.23 -12.22
CA GLN A 90 16.42 7.44 -11.33
C GLN A 90 15.64 6.31 -10.65
N ILE A 91 14.39 6.54 -10.20
CA ILE A 91 13.61 5.46 -9.58
C ILE A 91 13.36 4.31 -10.56
N LYS A 92 13.18 4.62 -11.85
CA LYS A 92 13.07 3.63 -12.92
C LYS A 92 14.40 2.93 -13.19
N GLN A 93 15.49 3.67 -13.29
CA GLN A 93 16.82 3.13 -13.59
C GLN A 93 17.33 2.18 -12.50
N TYR A 94 17.03 2.48 -11.24
CA TYR A 94 17.53 1.76 -10.08
C TYR A 94 16.49 0.87 -9.39
N GLN A 95 15.30 0.68 -9.98
CA GLN A 95 14.21 -0.14 -9.42
C GLN A 95 14.68 -1.49 -8.82
N PRO A 96 15.55 -2.28 -9.49
CA PRO A 96 16.01 -3.55 -8.93
C PRO A 96 16.82 -3.42 -7.63
N LEU A 97 17.52 -2.29 -7.45
CA LEU A 97 18.29 -1.97 -6.25
C LEU A 97 17.41 -1.47 -5.10
N LEU A 98 16.28 -0.82 -5.40
CA LEU A 98 15.38 -0.25 -4.38
C LEU A 98 14.83 -1.30 -3.42
N ALA A 99 14.66 -2.54 -3.88
CA ALA A 99 14.26 -3.67 -3.05
C ALA A 99 15.23 -3.96 -1.89
N LYS A 100 16.49 -3.47 -1.97
CA LYS A 100 17.53 -3.64 -0.95
C LYS A 100 17.48 -2.60 0.15
N PHE A 101 16.69 -1.53 -0.02
CA PHE A 101 16.54 -0.49 0.98
C PHE A 101 15.38 -0.79 1.96
N PRO A 102 15.54 -0.45 3.25
CA PRO A 102 14.45 -0.45 4.21
C PRO A 102 13.31 0.49 3.83
N ASP A 103 12.18 0.34 4.52
CA ASP A 103 11.04 1.24 4.40
C ASP A 103 11.39 2.67 4.87
N ASN A 104 10.64 3.66 4.40
CA ASN A 104 10.83 5.08 4.72
C ASN A 104 12.25 5.62 4.46
N THR A 105 12.97 5.12 3.45
CA THR A 105 14.35 5.56 3.12
C THR A 105 14.44 6.46 1.89
N LEU A 106 13.38 6.55 1.08
CA LEU A 106 13.40 7.28 -0.19
C LEU A 106 12.71 8.65 -0.08
N VAL A 107 13.36 9.67 -0.62
CA VAL A 107 12.77 10.97 -0.94
C VAL A 107 12.68 11.07 -2.45
N LEU A 108 11.52 11.42 -2.98
CA LEU A 108 11.37 11.64 -4.42
C LEU A 108 11.31 13.13 -4.70
N THR A 109 12.16 13.64 -5.59
CA THR A 109 12.18 15.04 -6.01
C THR A 109 12.16 15.13 -7.53
N ASP A 110 11.02 15.51 -8.10
CA ASP A 110 10.87 15.74 -9.54
C ASP A 110 9.56 16.49 -9.84
N ASN A 111 9.30 16.82 -11.10
CA ASN A 111 8.01 17.30 -11.56
C ASN A 111 6.94 16.20 -11.49
N PHE A 112 5.67 16.60 -11.33
CA PHE A 112 4.54 15.69 -11.21
C PHE A 112 4.43 14.72 -12.39
N GLY A 113 4.58 15.20 -13.63
CA GLY A 113 4.45 14.39 -14.84
C GLY A 113 5.46 13.24 -14.89
N ALA A 114 6.72 13.50 -14.55
CA ALA A 114 7.78 12.50 -14.53
C ALA A 114 7.57 11.42 -13.46
N LEU A 115 7.10 11.79 -12.27
CA LEU A 115 6.76 10.82 -11.23
C LEU A 115 5.51 10.01 -11.61
N ASN A 116 4.48 10.68 -12.12
CA ASN A 116 3.23 10.05 -12.54
C ASN A 116 3.43 9.09 -13.72
N ALA A 117 4.38 9.36 -14.62
CA ALA A 117 4.75 8.42 -15.68
C ALA A 117 5.37 7.10 -15.16
N ASN A 118 5.87 7.09 -13.92
CA ASN A 118 6.49 5.93 -13.27
C ASN A 118 5.61 5.35 -12.15
N LEU A 119 4.30 5.62 -12.17
CA LEU A 119 3.37 5.31 -11.08
C LEU A 119 3.38 3.84 -10.64
N SER A 120 3.50 2.89 -11.57
CA SER A 120 3.62 1.45 -11.24
C SER A 120 4.84 1.18 -10.34
N ILE A 121 5.98 1.79 -10.64
CA ILE A 121 7.23 1.64 -9.86
C ILE A 121 7.08 2.33 -8.50
N LEU A 122 6.42 3.50 -8.45
CA LEU A 122 6.15 4.20 -7.20
C LEU A 122 5.25 3.37 -6.27
N ARG A 123 4.22 2.72 -6.81
CA ARG A 123 3.32 1.83 -6.06
C ARG A 123 4.06 0.66 -5.44
N GLU A 124 4.92 -0.01 -6.21
CA GLU A 124 5.76 -1.12 -5.72
C GLU A 124 6.68 -0.67 -4.58
N ASN A 125 7.20 0.54 -4.66
CA ASN A 125 8.11 1.11 -3.67
C ASN A 125 7.42 1.98 -2.62
N ASN A 126 6.08 1.96 -2.52
CA ASN A 126 5.35 2.89 -1.66
C ASN A 126 5.84 2.83 -0.20
N ALA A 127 6.07 1.65 0.37
CA ALA A 127 6.57 1.52 1.75
C ALA A 127 7.96 2.17 1.97
N LYS A 128 8.78 2.23 0.92
CA LYS A 128 10.12 2.84 0.94
C LYS A 128 10.08 4.35 0.81
N ILE A 129 9.04 4.90 0.18
CA ILE A 129 8.87 6.34 0.00
C ILE A 129 8.51 6.98 1.35
N ASN A 130 9.40 7.82 1.85
CA ASN A 130 9.19 8.65 3.03
C ASN A 130 8.39 9.91 2.67
N LYS A 131 8.82 10.65 1.64
CA LYS A 131 8.16 11.87 1.18
C LYS A 131 8.38 12.11 -0.32
N ILE A 132 7.47 12.88 -0.90
CA ILE A 132 7.52 13.33 -2.30
C ILE A 132 7.58 14.85 -2.31
N VAL A 133 8.53 15.41 -3.03
CA VAL A 133 8.71 16.84 -3.24
C VAL A 133 8.50 17.09 -4.73
N LEU A 134 7.45 17.84 -5.07
CA LEU A 134 7.15 18.16 -6.45
C LEU A 134 7.86 19.45 -6.85
N THR A 135 8.61 19.41 -7.95
CA THR A 135 9.08 20.63 -8.61
C THR A 135 7.86 21.41 -9.09
N PRO A 136 7.70 22.70 -8.71
CA PRO A 136 6.57 23.50 -9.15
C PRO A 136 6.43 23.52 -10.67
N SER A 137 5.19 23.41 -11.15
CA SER A 137 4.87 23.64 -12.55
C SER A 137 5.03 25.13 -12.88
N ASN A 138 5.60 25.43 -14.05
CA ASN A 138 5.60 26.79 -14.61
C ASN A 138 4.25 27.16 -15.24
N ASP A 139 3.41 26.17 -15.55
CA ASP A 139 2.02 26.38 -15.94
C ASP A 139 1.13 26.39 -14.69
N ALA A 140 0.59 27.57 -14.37
CA ALA A 140 -0.32 27.79 -13.26
C ALA A 140 -1.66 27.06 -13.42
N ASN A 141 -2.02 26.65 -14.65
CA ASN A 141 -3.23 25.90 -14.96
C ASN A 141 -3.00 24.38 -14.99
N ALA A 142 -1.74 23.93 -14.90
CA ALA A 142 -1.43 22.50 -14.91
C ALA A 142 -2.05 21.82 -13.67
N LYS A 143 -3.14 21.09 -13.91
CA LYS A 143 -3.81 20.32 -12.89
C LYS A 143 -3.01 19.04 -12.61
N GLN A 144 -2.64 18.80 -11.36
CA GLN A 144 -2.05 17.52 -10.96
C GLN A 144 -3.21 16.54 -10.71
N THR A 145 -3.64 15.86 -11.76
CA THR A 145 -4.75 14.91 -11.68
C THR A 145 -4.24 13.57 -11.19
N ILE A 146 -4.77 13.11 -10.06
CA ILE A 146 -4.44 11.80 -9.50
C ILE A 146 -5.67 10.93 -9.41
N SER A 147 -5.44 9.63 -9.58
CA SER A 147 -6.47 8.65 -9.28
C SER A 147 -6.75 8.63 -7.78
N PRO A 148 -8.01 8.47 -7.36
CA PRO A 148 -8.37 8.17 -5.97
C PRO A 148 -7.57 7.01 -5.37
N TRP A 149 -7.21 6.05 -6.23
CA TRP A 149 -6.46 4.85 -5.90
C TRP A 149 -5.02 5.13 -5.46
N ASP A 150 -4.45 6.23 -5.96
CA ASP A 150 -3.08 6.65 -5.66
C ASP A 150 -3.03 7.71 -4.57
N SER A 151 -4.17 8.07 -3.98
CA SER A 151 -4.24 9.11 -2.95
C SER A 151 -3.35 8.84 -1.75
N GLN A 152 -3.17 7.58 -1.33
CA GLN A 152 -2.25 7.21 -0.24
C GLN A 152 -0.76 7.36 -0.60
N LEU A 153 -0.42 7.19 -1.88
CA LEU A 153 0.94 7.45 -2.36
C LEU A 153 1.18 8.97 -2.42
N TRP A 154 0.24 9.69 -3.04
CA TRP A 154 0.34 11.14 -3.22
C TRP A 154 0.15 11.93 -1.93
N SER A 155 -0.47 11.34 -0.89
CA SER A 155 -0.50 11.92 0.45
C SER A 155 0.86 11.99 1.13
N LYS A 156 1.92 11.43 0.52
CA LYS A 156 3.31 11.63 0.94
C LYS A 156 3.95 12.88 0.32
N SER A 157 3.24 13.54 -0.60
CA SER A 157 3.69 14.82 -1.13
C SER A 157 3.61 15.91 -0.06
N VAL A 158 4.58 16.82 -0.06
CA VAL A 158 4.62 17.95 0.89
C VAL A 158 4.15 19.27 0.28
N ASN A 159 4.02 19.35 -1.04
CA ASN A 159 3.78 20.61 -1.76
C ASN A 159 2.95 20.47 -3.05
N GLY A 160 2.42 19.28 -3.33
CA GLY A 160 1.49 19.04 -4.42
C GLY A 160 0.14 19.72 -4.24
N LYS A 161 -0.56 19.90 -5.37
CA LYS A 161 -1.94 20.40 -5.44
C LYS A 161 -2.73 19.54 -6.38
N PHE A 162 -3.55 18.67 -5.82
CA PHE A 162 -4.13 17.55 -6.55
C PHE A 162 -5.62 17.75 -6.83
N GLN A 163 -6.03 17.33 -8.03
CA GLN A 163 -7.42 17.11 -8.37
C GLN A 163 -7.65 15.61 -8.47
N ILE A 164 -8.65 15.10 -7.75
CA ILE A 164 -8.99 13.68 -7.79
C ILE A 164 -9.89 13.43 -8.98
N GLN A 165 -9.43 12.61 -9.93
CA GLN A 165 -10.19 12.23 -11.11
C GLN A 165 -10.06 10.73 -11.32
N THR A 166 -11.15 10.04 -11.66
CA THR A 166 -11.04 8.69 -12.21
C THR A 166 -10.32 8.86 -13.54
N GLN A 167 -9.08 8.38 -13.68
CA GLN A 167 -8.43 8.34 -14.99
C GLN A 167 -9.26 7.42 -15.90
N VAL A 168 -10.22 7.99 -16.62
CA VAL A 168 -10.94 7.34 -17.70
C VAL A 168 -10.70 8.20 -18.91
N THR A 169 -9.58 7.96 -19.58
CA THR A 169 -9.38 8.45 -20.94
C THR A 169 -9.06 7.25 -21.81
N SER A 170 -10.11 6.59 -22.28
CA SER A 170 -10.03 5.68 -23.40
C SER A 170 -10.97 6.21 -24.47
N THR A 171 -10.47 7.07 -25.36
CA THR A 171 -11.06 7.20 -26.69
C THR A 171 -10.57 5.98 -27.47
N VAL A 172 -11.31 4.88 -27.44
CA VAL A 172 -11.03 3.73 -28.32
C VAL A 172 -11.70 4.01 -29.65
N GLY A 173 -10.92 4.39 -30.66
CA GLY A 173 -11.35 4.27 -32.05
C GLY A 173 -11.10 2.85 -32.53
N GLY A 174 -12.14 2.04 -32.70
CA GLY A 174 -12.07 0.77 -33.42
C GLY A 174 -12.85 -0.39 -32.80
N THR A 175 -13.59 -1.09 -33.66
CA THR A 175 -14.26 -2.38 -33.40
C THR A 175 -13.25 -3.53 -33.51
N ALA A 176 -13.04 -4.32 -32.45
CA ALA A 176 -12.32 -5.60 -32.55
C ALA A 176 -12.86 -6.64 -31.55
N THR A 177 -13.04 -7.87 -32.04
CA THR A 177 -13.74 -9.01 -31.40
C THR A 177 -12.80 -10.14 -30.95
N THR A 178 -11.54 -9.87 -30.60
CA THR A 178 -10.59 -10.87 -30.06
C THR A 178 -9.63 -10.27 -29.01
N PRO A 179 -9.10 -11.06 -28.06
CA PRO A 179 -8.19 -10.58 -27.01
C PRO A 179 -6.92 -10.00 -27.63
N SER A 180 -6.79 -8.68 -27.59
CA SER A 180 -5.63 -7.95 -28.10
C SER A 180 -4.98 -7.19 -26.95
N THR A 181 -3.70 -7.46 -26.71
CA THR A 181 -2.85 -6.63 -25.86
C THR A 181 -2.48 -5.37 -26.63
N THR A 182 -3.22 -4.29 -26.41
CA THR A 182 -2.86 -2.97 -26.96
C THR A 182 -2.27 -2.11 -25.86
N THR A 183 -1.02 -1.70 -26.05
CA THR A 183 -0.40 -0.63 -25.26
C THR A 183 -1.08 0.69 -25.61
N THR A 184 -1.84 1.25 -24.67
CA THR A 184 -2.24 2.66 -24.69
C THR A 184 -1.83 3.25 -23.34
N ASN A 185 -0.94 4.24 -23.36
CA ASN A 185 -0.41 4.93 -22.17
C ASN A 185 0.13 4.05 -21.03
N GLY A 186 0.88 2.99 -21.36
CA GLY A 186 1.68 2.25 -20.37
C GLY A 186 0.89 1.46 -19.32
N GLN A 187 -0.39 1.12 -19.59
CA GLN A 187 -1.15 0.22 -18.74
C GLN A 187 -1.21 -1.18 -19.36
N THR A 188 -0.66 -2.17 -18.65
CA THR A 188 -0.90 -3.58 -18.92
C THR A 188 -2.15 -4.00 -18.16
N VAL A 189 -3.23 -4.34 -18.87
CA VAL A 189 -4.32 -5.12 -18.29
C VAL A 189 -3.97 -6.59 -18.49
N THR A 190 -3.68 -7.28 -17.39
CA THR A 190 -3.68 -8.75 -17.37
C THR A 190 -4.39 -9.24 -16.11
N VAL A 191 -5.34 -10.13 -16.31
CA VAL A 191 -6.04 -10.89 -15.26
C VAL A 191 -5.01 -11.73 -14.47
N GLN A 192 -5.21 -11.85 -13.15
CA GLN A 192 -4.39 -12.60 -12.17
C GLN A 192 -4.01 -14.04 -12.59
N PRO A 193 -3.00 -14.72 -11.97
CA PRO A 193 -2.50 -14.54 -10.58
C PRO A 193 -0.96 -14.54 -10.40
N THR A 194 -0.49 -14.03 -9.25
CA THR A 194 0.39 -14.76 -8.30
C THR A 194 0.83 -13.88 -7.13
N SER A 195 1.27 -14.59 -6.08
CA SER A 195 1.58 -14.17 -4.72
C SER A 195 2.94 -13.49 -4.58
N THR A 196 2.95 -12.26 -4.07
CA THR A 196 3.67 -11.80 -2.85
C THR A 196 3.67 -10.26 -2.82
N LEU A 197 3.71 -9.72 -1.60
CA LEU A 197 3.58 -8.30 -1.18
C LEU A 197 4.27 -7.31 -2.16
N ALA A 198 3.67 -6.22 -2.65
CA ALA A 198 2.73 -5.27 -2.03
C ALA A 198 1.47 -5.07 -2.88
N LYS A 199 0.30 -5.44 -2.34
CA LYS A 199 -0.97 -5.30 -3.05
C LYS A 199 -1.74 -4.09 -2.52
N PHE A 200 -1.66 -2.96 -3.23
CA PHE A 200 -2.93 -2.34 -3.59
C PHE A 200 -3.61 -3.38 -4.48
N THR A 201 -4.58 -4.09 -3.92
CA THR A 201 -5.31 -5.14 -4.63
C THR A 201 -5.83 -4.54 -5.94
N THR A 202 -5.63 -5.23 -7.06
CA THR A 202 -6.26 -4.94 -8.35
C THR A 202 -7.77 -4.78 -8.13
N PHE A 203 -8.26 -3.55 -8.03
CA PHE A 203 -9.67 -3.29 -7.73
C PHE A 203 -10.14 -2.10 -8.57
N GLU A 204 -10.78 -2.45 -9.69
CA GLU A 204 -11.85 -1.64 -10.30
C GLU A 204 -13.10 -1.56 -9.38
N ASP A 205 -13.09 -2.21 -8.21
CA ASP A 205 -14.25 -2.26 -7.34
C ASP A 205 -14.19 -1.24 -6.18
N THR A 206 -15.27 -0.52 -6.04
CA THR A 206 -15.59 0.50 -5.01
C THR A 206 -15.14 0.21 -3.57
N GLN A 207 -14.89 -1.05 -3.21
CA GLN A 207 -14.35 -1.47 -1.90
C GLN A 207 -12.95 -0.91 -1.62
N ALA A 208 -12.08 -0.82 -2.62
CA ALA A 208 -10.74 -0.33 -2.37
C ALA A 208 -10.77 1.20 -2.10
N LEU A 209 -11.77 1.96 -2.57
CA LEU A 209 -11.84 3.41 -2.38
C LEU A 209 -12.10 3.71 -0.90
N ALA A 210 -12.96 2.89 -0.29
CA ALA A 210 -13.20 2.91 1.14
C ALA A 210 -11.95 2.52 1.96
N ALA A 211 -10.99 1.79 1.38
CA ALA A 211 -9.68 1.55 1.99
C ALA A 211 -8.70 2.73 1.76
N ASN A 212 -8.79 3.38 0.61
CA ASN A 212 -7.93 4.49 0.22
C ASN A 212 -8.43 5.87 0.65
N TYR A 213 -9.61 5.98 1.27
CA TYR A 213 -10.15 7.24 1.79
C TYR A 213 -9.21 7.93 2.78
N MET A 214 -8.34 7.18 3.47
CA MET A 214 -7.33 7.76 4.36
C MET A 214 -6.33 8.62 3.59
N GLY A 215 -5.93 8.21 2.38
CA GLY A 215 -5.08 9.04 1.52
C GLY A 215 -5.78 10.33 1.13
N LEU A 216 -7.05 10.23 0.71
CA LEU A 216 -7.88 11.41 0.39
C LEU A 216 -8.05 12.35 1.58
N LYS A 217 -8.32 11.80 2.78
CA LYS A 217 -8.45 12.59 4.01
C LYS A 217 -7.14 13.29 4.36
N VAL A 218 -6.00 12.59 4.28
CA VAL A 218 -4.70 13.19 4.57
C VAL A 218 -4.40 14.32 3.58
N LEU A 219 -4.70 14.13 2.30
CA LEU A 219 -4.56 15.20 1.30
C LEU A 219 -5.47 16.40 1.61
N ASP A 220 -6.69 16.17 2.10
CA ASP A 220 -7.61 17.23 2.54
C ASP A 220 -7.10 17.97 3.77
N ASP A 221 -6.65 17.23 4.79
CA ASP A 221 -6.12 17.77 6.04
C ASP A 221 -4.86 18.63 5.79
N MET A 222 -4.04 18.26 4.80
CA MET A 222 -2.87 19.02 4.36
C MET A 222 -3.23 20.19 3.43
N GLY A 223 -4.50 20.39 3.07
CA GLY A 223 -4.93 21.45 2.15
C GLY A 223 -4.44 21.26 0.71
N MET A 224 -4.11 20.03 0.33
CA MET A 224 -3.54 19.70 -0.99
C MET A 224 -4.59 19.33 -2.02
N LEU A 225 -5.83 19.09 -1.61
CA LEU A 225 -6.94 18.84 -2.53
C LEU A 225 -7.51 20.14 -3.09
N THR A 226 -7.66 20.16 -4.41
CA THR A 226 -8.27 21.27 -5.16
C THR A 226 -9.66 20.93 -5.68
N GLY A 227 -10.00 19.63 -5.72
CA GLY A 227 -11.31 19.15 -6.16
C GLY A 227 -11.37 17.64 -6.26
N ILE A 228 -12.60 17.12 -6.28
CA ILE A 228 -12.89 15.70 -6.48
C ILE A 228 -13.95 15.58 -7.58
N GLU A 229 -13.51 15.20 -8.78
CA GLU A 229 -14.39 14.90 -9.93
C GLU A 229 -14.63 13.39 -10.10
N ALA A 230 -13.77 12.58 -9.49
CA ALA A 230 -13.93 11.13 -9.46
C ALA A 230 -15.28 10.71 -8.86
N PHE A 231 -15.82 9.59 -9.34
CA PHE A 231 -17.02 8.93 -8.82
C PHE A 231 -18.31 9.74 -8.94
N LYS A 232 -18.33 10.79 -9.75
CA LYS A 232 -19.54 11.58 -9.96
C LYS A 232 -20.68 10.68 -10.42
N GLY A 233 -21.73 10.60 -9.61
CA GLY A 233 -22.90 9.75 -9.87
C GLY A 233 -22.69 8.25 -9.66
N SER A 234 -21.52 7.81 -9.19
CA SER A 234 -21.23 6.40 -8.92
C SER A 234 -21.67 5.99 -7.51
N SER A 235 -22.08 4.73 -7.36
CA SER A 235 -22.40 4.12 -6.07
C SER A 235 -21.15 3.51 -5.44
N ILE A 236 -20.77 3.95 -4.25
CA ILE A 236 -19.58 3.49 -3.54
C ILE A 236 -19.99 2.54 -2.42
N THR A 237 -19.41 1.34 -2.39
CA THR A 237 -19.66 0.37 -1.32
C THR A 237 -18.77 0.65 -0.11
N THR A 238 -19.36 0.89 1.05
CA THR A 238 -18.62 1.26 2.28
C THR A 238 -19.25 0.64 3.53
N ASN A 239 -18.50 0.53 4.62
CA ASN A 239 -19.11 0.49 5.95
C ASN A 239 -19.59 1.89 6.36
N ILE A 240 -20.30 2.04 7.49
CA ILE A 240 -20.88 3.33 7.88
C ILE A 240 -19.81 4.35 8.28
N ALA A 241 -18.76 3.92 8.97
CA ALA A 241 -17.68 4.80 9.38
C ALA A 241 -16.98 5.44 8.17
N GLN A 242 -16.66 4.62 7.17
CA GLN A 242 -16.11 5.07 5.88
C GLN A 242 -17.10 5.97 5.13
N GLY A 243 -18.38 5.58 5.08
CA GLY A 243 -19.43 6.35 4.41
C GLY A 243 -19.62 7.74 5.00
N LYS A 244 -19.54 7.89 6.33
CA LYS A 244 -19.55 9.18 7.03
C LYS A 244 -18.38 10.07 6.61
N ALA A 245 -17.17 9.53 6.68
CA ALA A 245 -15.97 10.27 6.32
C ALA A 245 -15.98 10.72 4.85
N LEU A 246 -16.34 9.81 3.94
CA LEU A 246 -16.46 10.11 2.51
C LEU A 246 -17.57 11.14 2.24
N SER A 247 -18.71 11.05 2.91
CA SER A 247 -19.80 12.02 2.74
C SER A 247 -19.38 13.43 3.14
N ALA A 248 -18.68 13.58 4.27
CA ALA A 248 -18.17 14.87 4.71
C ALA A 248 -17.19 15.46 3.68
N LEU A 249 -16.25 14.63 3.19
CA LEU A 249 -15.26 15.04 2.21
C LEU A 249 -15.91 15.42 0.87
N PHE A 250 -16.77 14.57 0.32
CA PHE A 250 -17.39 14.83 -0.98
C PHE A 250 -18.37 16.00 -0.96
N ASN A 251 -19.08 16.22 0.14
CA ASN A 251 -19.91 17.42 0.31
C ASN A 251 -19.04 18.70 0.32
N LYS A 252 -17.86 18.68 0.96
CA LYS A 252 -16.91 19.82 0.97
C LYS A 252 -16.49 20.22 -0.44
N TYR A 253 -16.29 19.24 -1.33
CA TYR A 253 -15.91 19.46 -2.73
C TYR A 253 -17.08 19.48 -3.71
N SER A 254 -18.33 19.51 -3.22
CA SER A 254 -19.56 19.48 -4.04
C SER A 254 -19.60 18.33 -5.05
N THR A 255 -18.98 17.20 -4.72
CA THR A 255 -18.96 15.99 -5.55
C THR A 255 -20.28 15.25 -5.39
N GLU A 256 -20.92 14.89 -6.51
CA GLU A 256 -22.12 14.05 -6.45
C GLU A 256 -21.71 12.58 -6.25
N PHE A 257 -22.15 11.96 -5.16
CA PHE A 257 -21.85 10.56 -4.86
C PHE A 257 -23.10 9.81 -4.41
N TYR A 258 -23.03 8.48 -4.47
CA TYR A 258 -23.99 7.59 -3.85
C TYR A 258 -23.28 6.54 -2.99
N LEU A 259 -23.98 6.00 -1.99
CA LEU A 259 -23.47 5.05 -1.00
C LEU A 259 -24.29 3.76 -0.99
N ASN A 260 -23.58 2.63 -1.06
CA ASN A 260 -24.11 1.31 -0.78
C ASN A 260 -23.49 0.83 0.54
N ILE A 261 -24.26 0.85 1.62
CA ILE A 261 -23.76 0.55 2.96
C ILE A 261 -23.75 -0.96 3.20
N ARG A 262 -22.61 -1.50 3.63
CA ARG A 262 -22.48 -2.89 4.10
C ARG A 262 -21.81 -2.88 5.48
N ASP A 263 -22.56 -3.18 6.53
CA ASP A 263 -22.06 -3.10 7.90
C ASP A 263 -22.83 -4.03 8.85
N THR A 264 -22.34 -4.20 10.08
CA THR A 264 -23.00 -5.00 11.10
C THR A 264 -24.30 -4.35 11.57
N SER A 265 -25.26 -5.15 12.03
CA SER A 265 -26.55 -4.69 12.58
C SER A 265 -26.35 -3.68 13.71
N ALA A 266 -25.34 -3.89 14.56
CA ALA A 266 -24.99 -2.99 15.67
C ALA A 266 -24.52 -1.61 15.15
N ASN A 267 -23.64 -1.58 14.16
CA ASN A 267 -23.17 -0.32 13.57
C ASN A 267 -24.29 0.40 12.82
N ILE A 268 -25.16 -0.33 12.10
CA ILE A 268 -26.34 0.23 11.42
C ILE A 268 -27.27 0.89 12.44
N SER A 269 -27.63 0.17 13.51
CA SER A 269 -28.51 0.67 14.56
C SER A 269 -27.95 1.94 15.22
N LYS A 270 -26.69 1.89 15.67
CA LYS A 270 -26.01 3.01 16.33
C LYS A 270 -25.91 4.27 15.48
N ASN A 271 -25.92 4.12 14.15
CA ASN A 271 -25.71 5.22 13.21
C ASN A 271 -26.92 5.48 12.31
N ILE A 272 -28.12 5.08 12.74
CA ILE A 272 -29.33 5.17 11.94
C ILE A 272 -29.69 6.62 11.54
N ASP A 273 -29.37 7.61 12.37
CA ASP A 273 -29.62 9.02 12.06
C ASP A 273 -28.79 9.52 10.87
N PHE A 274 -27.56 9.00 10.71
CA PHE A 274 -26.74 9.28 9.53
C PHE A 274 -27.36 8.66 8.27
N ILE A 275 -27.85 7.42 8.37
CA ILE A 275 -28.52 6.71 7.28
C ILE A 275 -29.79 7.47 6.86
N ALA A 276 -30.61 7.89 7.82
CA ALA A 276 -31.83 8.67 7.57
C ALA A 276 -31.52 9.99 6.86
N SER A 277 -30.55 10.76 7.38
CA SER A 277 -30.16 12.06 6.82
C SER A 277 -29.58 11.97 5.41
N ASN A 278 -28.97 10.82 5.07
CA ASN A 278 -28.36 10.58 3.76
C ASN A 278 -29.23 9.74 2.83
N ASN A 279 -30.53 9.57 3.13
CA ASN A 279 -31.41 8.70 2.33
C ASN A 279 -31.29 8.94 0.82
N LYS A 280 -31.31 10.20 0.36
CA LYS A 280 -31.20 10.53 -1.08
C LYS A 280 -29.87 10.10 -1.73
N LYS A 281 -28.83 9.90 -0.92
CA LYS A 281 -27.50 9.47 -1.33
C LYS A 281 -27.31 7.95 -1.16
N LEU A 282 -28.27 7.21 -0.62
CA LEU A 282 -28.17 5.75 -0.47
C LEU A 282 -28.75 5.00 -1.66
N THR A 283 -28.04 3.99 -2.14
CA THR A 283 -28.49 3.03 -3.18
C THR A 283 -28.84 1.66 -2.60
N GLY A 284 -28.31 1.34 -1.41
CA GLY A 284 -28.59 0.10 -0.70
C GLY A 284 -28.00 0.07 0.70
N ILE A 285 -28.58 -0.78 1.55
CA ILE A 285 -28.06 -1.10 2.88
C ILE A 285 -28.09 -2.62 3.02
N THR A 286 -26.98 -3.23 3.45
CA THR A 286 -26.88 -4.69 3.67
C THR A 286 -26.27 -4.96 5.03
N GLN A 287 -26.97 -5.74 5.85
CA GLN A 287 -26.40 -6.23 7.11
C GLN A 287 -25.40 -7.34 6.83
N ILE A 288 -24.23 -7.32 7.46
CA ILE A 288 -23.20 -8.36 7.35
C ILE A 288 -22.84 -8.94 8.73
N GLY A 289 -22.21 -10.12 8.73
CA GLY A 289 -21.84 -10.82 9.95
C GLY A 289 -23.04 -11.50 10.62
N ASN A 290 -23.07 -11.50 11.94
CA ASN A 290 -24.20 -12.02 12.71
C ASN A 290 -25.37 -11.02 12.67
N ILE A 291 -26.43 -11.35 11.94
CA ILE A 291 -27.59 -10.48 11.77
C ILE A 291 -28.47 -10.55 13.02
N THR A 292 -28.74 -9.40 13.62
CA THR A 292 -29.59 -9.25 14.82
C THR A 292 -30.62 -8.15 14.56
N PRO A 293 -31.71 -8.06 15.34
CA PRO A 293 -32.65 -6.96 15.22
C PRO A 293 -31.95 -5.60 15.34
N LEU A 294 -32.39 -4.63 14.54
CA LEU A 294 -31.91 -3.25 14.63
C LEU A 294 -32.47 -2.60 15.89
N GLU A 295 -31.59 -2.17 16.79
CA GLU A 295 -31.95 -1.54 18.07
C GLU A 295 -32.03 -0.02 17.90
N ILE A 296 -33.23 0.49 17.60
CA ILE A 296 -33.48 1.92 17.34
C ILE A 296 -34.74 2.40 18.05
N THR A 297 -34.83 3.69 18.37
CA THR A 297 -36.03 4.26 18.97
C THR A 297 -37.18 4.38 17.97
N ARG A 298 -38.41 4.53 18.46
CA ARG A 298 -39.58 4.78 17.59
C ARG A 298 -39.38 6.01 16.70
N GLU A 299 -38.79 7.07 17.23
CA GLU A 299 -38.53 8.30 16.47
C GLU A 299 -37.44 8.11 15.41
N GLN A 300 -36.36 7.38 15.75
CA GLN A 300 -35.33 7.01 14.77
C GLN A 300 -35.92 6.16 13.64
N ASN A 301 -36.81 5.21 13.95
CA ASN A 301 -37.50 4.41 12.94
C ASN A 301 -38.34 5.29 12.00
N ARG A 302 -39.12 6.23 12.54
CA ARG A 302 -39.93 7.17 11.74
C ARG A 302 -39.07 8.04 10.82
N LYS A 303 -37.92 8.53 11.29
CA LYS A 303 -36.97 9.31 10.48
C LYS A 303 -36.29 8.47 9.39
N ALA A 304 -35.98 7.22 9.72
CA ALA A 304 -35.22 6.33 8.85
C ALA A 304 -36.08 5.50 7.89
N ASP A 305 -37.42 5.57 7.96
CA ASP A 305 -38.36 4.74 7.21
C ASP A 305 -38.01 4.61 5.72
N LEU A 306 -37.82 5.74 5.02
CA LEU A 306 -37.44 5.77 3.60
C LEU A 306 -36.04 5.21 3.32
N ALA A 307 -35.12 5.27 4.28
CA ALA A 307 -33.79 4.69 4.14
C ALA A 307 -33.81 3.18 4.43
N LEU A 308 -34.61 2.75 5.42
CA LEU A 308 -34.82 1.34 5.76
C LEU A 308 -35.50 0.57 4.64
N SER A 309 -36.32 1.23 3.81
CA SER A 309 -36.86 0.62 2.59
C SER A 309 -35.78 0.25 1.55
N LYS A 310 -34.52 0.68 1.74
CA LYS A 310 -33.36 0.34 0.89
C LYS A 310 -32.53 -0.83 1.43
N MET A 311 -32.96 -1.44 2.54
CA MET A 311 -32.37 -2.68 3.04
C MET A 311 -32.49 -3.79 1.99
N LYS A 312 -31.38 -4.46 1.69
CA LYS A 312 -31.30 -5.50 0.65
C LYS A 312 -31.57 -6.90 1.18
N ASN A 313 -31.30 -7.13 2.45
CA ASN A 313 -31.61 -8.37 3.15
C ASN A 313 -32.73 -8.16 4.19
N PRO A 314 -33.45 -9.23 4.57
CA PRO A 314 -34.45 -9.15 5.63
C PRO A 314 -33.86 -8.53 6.91
N TYR A 315 -34.67 -7.73 7.58
CA TYR A 315 -34.32 -7.11 8.85
C TYR A 315 -35.53 -7.12 9.79
N SER A 316 -35.26 -7.04 11.08
CA SER A 316 -36.25 -6.83 12.12
C SER A 316 -35.84 -5.62 12.95
N ILE A 317 -36.81 -4.98 13.58
CA ILE A 317 -36.58 -3.84 14.47
C ILE A 317 -36.92 -4.27 15.90
N LYS A 318 -36.00 -3.98 16.81
CA LYS A 318 -36.26 -4.03 18.24
C LYS A 318 -36.33 -2.59 18.72
N SER A 319 -37.55 -2.12 19.03
CA SER A 319 -37.72 -0.77 19.57
C SER A 319 -37.03 -0.70 20.93
N VAL A 320 -36.05 0.19 21.04
CA VAL A 320 -35.49 0.58 22.34
C VAL A 320 -36.17 1.86 22.82
N ALA A 321 -36.12 2.08 24.13
CA ALA A 321 -36.69 3.26 24.77
C ALA A 321 -36.03 4.54 24.24
#